data_AF-A0A2P6NAM3-F1
#
_entry.id   AF-A0A2P6NAM3-F1
#
_cell.length_a   1.000
_cell.length_b   1.000
_cell.length_c   1.000
_cell.angle_alpha   90.00
_cell.angle_beta   90.00
_cell.angle_gamma   90.00
#
_symmetry.space_group_name_H-M   'P 1'
#
loop_
_entity.id
_entity.type
_entity.pdbx_description
1 polymer ?
#
loop_
_entity_poly.entity_id
_entity_poly.type
_entity_poly.pdbx_seq_one_letter_code
_entity_poly.pdbx_strand_id
1 'polypeptide(L)'
;MKLNTTEALFLIDRAHFQRVTDFHWILCNRSPSRTEPESCEMYASVIILLITYGIELLFGVFLIALAYWSDISEEGKDKARLQLLLTGVSDIFSAILMFVKARQVYSGDNSAELLYLQWGVCTPLMIIVLCVLCHLPWETTVTLALLDAVMIFCGYLGSVTPEAPWKFTYFAMGSVIFVSLWSVMLWGRFIANRKGLTTSTESSLSLKLIILTIGSWAFYPLFWLIEELQFISDTYTLDIIHSALSICAKIIFSLVLAWYRSAVGQAYGPLSYLFKVLYHNRAYSSKVTPMDIPLTS
;
A
#
# COMPACT_ATOMS: atom_id res chain seq x y z
N MET A 1 13.82 -23.54 40.52
CA MET A 1 14.23 -24.11 39.21
C MET A 1 14.69 -22.92 38.37
N LYS A 2 16.01 -22.73 38.19
CA LYS A 2 16.55 -21.59 37.42
C LYS A 2 16.65 -22.05 35.96
N LEU A 3 15.77 -21.57 35.10
CA LEU A 3 15.89 -21.76 33.66
C LEU A 3 17.09 -20.97 33.15
N ASN A 4 17.94 -21.63 32.37
CA ASN A 4 19.13 -21.04 31.76
C ASN A 4 18.67 -20.07 30.66
N THR A 5 19.32 -18.92 30.53
CA THR A 5 18.94 -17.82 29.62
C THR A 5 18.79 -18.24 28.16
N THR A 6 19.52 -19.28 27.76
CA THR A 6 19.48 -19.85 26.40
C THR A 6 18.21 -20.65 26.11
N GLU A 7 17.60 -21.29 27.13
CA GLU A 7 16.34 -22.03 26.98
C GLU A 7 15.13 -21.09 26.93
N ALA A 8 15.20 -19.96 27.64
CA ALA A 8 14.16 -18.91 27.58
C ALA A 8 14.10 -18.25 26.19
N LEU A 9 15.25 -17.98 25.57
CA LEU A 9 15.32 -17.44 24.20
C LEU A 9 14.78 -18.44 23.16
N PHE A 10 15.04 -19.74 23.32
CA PHE A 10 14.53 -20.77 22.42
C PHE A 10 13.02 -20.98 22.53
N LEU A 11 12.44 -20.77 23.72
CA LEU A 11 10.99 -20.86 23.94
C LEU A 11 10.24 -19.64 23.39
N ILE A 12 10.84 -18.44 23.47
CA ILE A 12 10.28 -17.21 22.87
C ILE A 12 10.28 -17.31 21.34
N ASP A 13 11.35 -17.86 20.76
CA ASP A 13 11.50 -18.08 19.32
C ASP A 13 10.47 -19.08 18.79
N ARG A 14 10.24 -20.19 19.51
CA ARG A 14 9.22 -21.19 19.11
C ARG A 14 7.79 -20.64 19.15
N ALA A 15 7.44 -19.85 20.17
CA ALA A 15 6.10 -19.26 20.29
C ALA A 15 5.83 -18.11 19.30
N HIS A 16 6.89 -17.41 18.86
CA HIS A 16 6.78 -16.42 17.78
C HIS A 16 6.75 -17.08 16.40
N PHE A 17 7.56 -18.12 16.18
CA PHE A 17 7.59 -18.84 14.91
C PHE A 17 6.28 -19.61 14.64
N GLN A 18 5.67 -20.19 15.68
CA GLN A 18 4.36 -20.85 15.56
C GLN A 18 3.28 -19.88 15.04
N ARG A 19 3.23 -18.64 15.58
CA ARG A 19 2.29 -17.59 15.15
C ARG A 19 2.48 -17.14 13.70
N VAL A 20 3.71 -17.19 13.18
CA VAL A 20 4.02 -16.85 11.78
C VAL A 20 3.65 -18.01 10.83
N THR A 21 3.79 -19.27 11.27
CA THR A 21 3.38 -20.45 10.48
C THR A 21 1.87 -20.74 10.53
N ASP A 22 1.14 -20.16 11.47
CA ASP A 22 -0.31 -20.33 11.64
C ASP A 22 -1.15 -19.56 10.60
N PHE A 23 -0.54 -18.88 9.62
CA PHE A 23 -1.27 -18.17 8.57
C PHE A 23 -2.22 -19.08 7.77
N HIS A 24 -1.86 -20.36 7.59
CA HIS A 24 -2.73 -21.36 6.96
C HIS A 24 -3.79 -21.92 7.94
N TRP A 25 -3.49 -21.93 9.24
CA TRP A 25 -4.40 -22.43 10.28
C TRP A 25 -5.51 -21.41 10.61
N ILE A 26 -5.19 -20.11 10.58
CA ILE A 26 -6.13 -18.98 10.77
C ILE A 26 -7.23 -18.99 9.70
N LEU A 27 -6.91 -19.37 8.46
CA LEU A 27 -7.87 -19.40 7.35
C LEU A 27 -8.81 -20.62 7.39
N CYS A 28 -8.48 -21.70 8.11
CA CYS A 28 -9.18 -22.97 7.96
C CYS A 28 -9.81 -23.57 9.23
N ASN A 29 -9.44 -23.21 10.47
CA ASN A 29 -9.77 -24.10 11.61
C ASN A 29 -10.25 -23.49 12.94
N ARG A 30 -10.73 -22.24 12.99
CA ARG A 30 -11.52 -21.79 14.16
C ARG A 30 -13.02 -22.00 13.94
N SER A 31 -13.53 -23.14 14.41
CA SER A 31 -14.96 -23.30 14.72
C SER A 31 -15.33 -22.31 15.83
N PRO A 32 -16.39 -21.48 15.67
CA PRO A 32 -16.69 -20.42 16.60
C PRO A 32 -17.34 -20.99 17.86
N SER A 33 -16.64 -20.92 19.00
CA SER A 33 -17.36 -20.78 20.26
C SER A 33 -18.05 -19.41 20.21
N ARG A 34 -19.34 -19.38 19.86
CA ARG A 34 -20.18 -18.18 19.94
C ARG A 34 -20.16 -17.66 21.38
N THR A 35 -19.29 -16.69 21.65
CA THR A 35 -19.53 -15.67 22.66
C THR A 35 -20.36 -14.58 21.98
N GLU A 36 -21.44 -14.16 22.61
CA GLU A 36 -22.52 -13.31 22.09
C GLU A 36 -22.04 -12.08 21.27
N PRO A 37 -22.70 -11.72 20.16
CA PRO A 37 -22.37 -10.52 19.41
C PRO A 37 -23.33 -9.37 19.78
N GLU A 38 -23.05 -8.57 20.81
CA GLU A 38 -24.05 -7.57 21.24
C GLU A 38 -23.50 -6.19 21.65
N SER A 39 -22.52 -5.64 20.94
CA SER A 39 -22.37 -4.17 20.91
C SER A 39 -22.81 -3.63 19.55
N CYS A 40 -23.61 -2.55 19.57
CA CYS A 40 -23.99 -1.82 18.35
C CYS A 40 -22.76 -1.39 17.53
N GLU A 41 -21.62 -1.20 18.21
CA GLU A 41 -20.32 -0.83 17.64
C GLU A 41 -19.75 -1.91 16.72
N MET A 42 -19.86 -3.20 17.09
CA MET A 42 -19.42 -4.30 16.23
C MET A 42 -20.22 -4.32 14.92
N TYR A 43 -21.55 -4.23 14.98
CA TYR A 43 -22.39 -4.20 13.79
C TYR A 43 -22.12 -2.96 12.93
N ALA A 44 -21.90 -1.81 13.57
CA ALA A 44 -21.52 -0.58 12.88
C ALA A 44 -20.17 -0.75 12.14
N SER A 45 -19.14 -1.29 12.81
CA SER A 45 -17.84 -1.59 12.19
C SER A 45 -18.00 -2.54 10.99
N VAL A 46 -18.71 -3.66 11.14
CA VAL A 46 -18.95 -4.60 10.03
C VAL A 46 -19.65 -3.94 8.86
N ILE A 47 -20.70 -3.15 9.10
CA ILE A 47 -21.43 -2.43 8.04
C ILE A 47 -20.51 -1.45 7.34
N ILE A 48 -19.72 -0.67 8.08
CA ILE A 48 -18.79 0.31 7.52
C ILE A 48 -17.68 -0.37 6.71
N LEU A 49 -17.12 -1.48 7.18
CA LEU A 49 -16.14 -2.27 6.43
C LEU A 49 -16.73 -2.79 5.11
N LEU A 50 -17.98 -3.26 5.12
CA LEU A 50 -18.68 -3.72 3.90
C LEU A 50 -18.99 -2.58 2.93
N ILE A 51 -19.34 -1.39 3.43
CA ILE A 51 -19.51 -0.19 2.61
C ILE A 51 -18.18 0.20 1.97
N THR A 52 -17.10 0.26 2.75
CA THR A 52 -15.75 0.56 2.26
C THR A 52 -15.31 -0.46 1.21
N TYR A 53 -15.51 -1.75 1.45
CA TYR A 53 -15.31 -2.81 0.46
C TYR A 53 -16.03 -2.51 -0.86
N GLY A 54 -17.34 -2.21 -0.80
CA GLY A 54 -18.13 -1.94 -1.99
C GLY A 54 -17.62 -0.73 -2.77
N ILE A 55 -17.28 0.35 -2.07
CA ILE A 55 -16.74 1.58 -2.67
C ILE A 55 -15.38 1.31 -3.33
N GLU A 56 -14.45 0.71 -2.61
CA GLU A 56 -13.09 0.44 -3.12
C GLU A 56 -13.11 -0.55 -4.30
N LEU A 57 -13.95 -1.59 -4.24
CA LEU A 57 -14.08 -2.55 -5.34
C LEU A 57 -14.62 -1.87 -6.61
N LEU A 58 -15.74 -1.15 -6.49
CA LEU A 58 -16.36 -0.47 -7.62
C LEU A 58 -15.41 0.57 -8.21
N PHE A 59 -14.71 1.32 -7.36
CA PHE A 59 -13.77 2.34 -7.81
C PHE A 59 -12.52 1.74 -8.46
N GLY A 60 -11.96 0.67 -7.90
CA GLY A 60 -10.82 -0.02 -8.49
C GLY A 60 -11.14 -0.62 -9.87
N VAL A 61 -12.32 -1.24 -10.02
CA VAL A 61 -12.81 -1.72 -11.33
C VAL A 61 -13.00 -0.55 -12.30
N PHE A 62 -13.57 0.57 -11.84
CA PHE A 62 -13.73 1.77 -12.64
C PHE A 62 -12.38 2.31 -13.15
N LEU A 63 -11.34 2.37 -12.30
CA LEU A 63 -10.00 2.83 -12.71
C LEU A 63 -9.36 1.92 -13.75
N ILE A 64 -9.50 0.60 -13.59
CA ILE A 64 -9.00 -0.37 -14.58
C ILE A 64 -9.75 -0.18 -15.91
N ALA A 65 -11.08 -0.08 -15.87
CA ALA A 65 -11.88 0.17 -17.07
C ALA A 65 -11.47 1.50 -17.74
N LEU A 66 -11.28 2.56 -16.95
CA LEU A 66 -10.81 3.86 -17.44
C LEU A 66 -9.42 3.75 -18.07
N ALA A 67 -8.51 2.97 -17.50
CA ALA A 67 -7.19 2.71 -18.09
C ALA A 67 -7.34 2.10 -19.49
N TYR A 68 -8.19 1.07 -19.65
CA TYR A 68 -8.44 0.41 -20.94
C TYR A 68 -9.13 1.33 -21.97
N TRP A 69 -10.15 2.08 -21.56
CA TRP A 69 -10.96 2.91 -22.47
C TRP A 69 -10.38 4.29 -22.75
N SER A 70 -9.34 4.72 -22.03
CA SER A 70 -8.77 6.05 -22.21
C SER A 70 -8.07 6.19 -23.57
N ASP A 71 -8.63 7.04 -24.43
CA ASP A 71 -8.02 7.46 -25.70
C ASP A 71 -7.05 8.63 -25.45
N ILE A 72 -5.92 8.33 -24.80
CA ILE A 72 -4.85 9.29 -24.51
C ILE A 72 -3.98 9.45 -25.78
N SER A 73 -3.26 10.54 -25.99
CA SER A 73 -2.32 10.63 -27.14
C SER A 73 -1.24 9.53 -27.08
N GLU A 74 -0.76 9.05 -28.24
CA GLU A 74 0.30 8.01 -28.37
C GLU A 74 1.51 8.30 -27.46
N GLU A 75 1.90 9.57 -27.40
CA GLU A 75 3.00 10.04 -26.55
C GLU A 75 2.47 10.26 -25.11
N GLY A 76 2.52 9.20 -24.29
CA GLY A 76 2.13 9.26 -22.86
C GLY A 76 1.04 8.29 -22.41
N LYS A 77 0.37 7.62 -23.36
CA LYS A 77 -0.69 6.62 -23.15
C LYS A 77 -0.33 5.58 -22.08
N ASP A 78 0.86 5.03 -22.16
CA ASP A 78 1.24 3.86 -21.35
C ASP A 78 1.45 4.17 -19.86
N LYS A 79 1.82 5.41 -19.52
CA LYS A 79 2.15 5.81 -18.14
C LYS A 79 0.90 6.08 -17.32
N ALA A 80 0.00 6.88 -17.88
CA ALA A 80 -1.30 7.14 -17.25
C ALA A 80 -2.10 5.84 -17.09
N ARG A 81 -2.06 4.96 -18.10
CA ARG A 81 -2.64 3.62 -18.01
C ARG A 81 -2.04 2.80 -16.88
N LEU A 82 -0.72 2.72 -16.79
CA LEU A 82 -0.09 1.93 -15.75
C LEU A 82 -0.39 2.48 -14.34
N GLN A 83 -0.38 3.80 -14.15
CA GLN A 83 -0.73 4.38 -12.86
C GLN A 83 -2.19 4.11 -12.46
N LEU A 84 -3.13 4.23 -13.41
CA LEU A 84 -4.53 3.86 -13.18
C LEU A 84 -4.69 2.36 -12.89
N LEU A 85 -3.95 1.50 -13.58
CA LEU A 85 -3.94 0.05 -13.33
C LEU A 85 -3.38 -0.29 -11.95
N LEU A 86 -2.22 0.26 -11.57
CA LEU A 86 -1.61 0.03 -10.27
C LEU A 86 -2.52 0.50 -9.14
N THR A 87 -3.12 1.67 -9.31
CA THR A 87 -4.05 2.22 -8.32
C THR A 87 -5.33 1.39 -8.25
N GLY A 88 -5.90 0.99 -9.38
CA GLY A 88 -7.08 0.13 -9.42
C GLY A 88 -6.84 -1.26 -8.83
N VAL A 89 -5.68 -1.86 -9.08
CA VAL A 89 -5.27 -3.14 -8.45
C VAL A 89 -5.11 -2.98 -6.94
N SER A 90 -4.51 -1.87 -6.49
CA SER A 90 -4.40 -1.55 -5.07
C SER A 90 -5.79 -1.41 -4.41
N ASP A 91 -6.73 -0.72 -5.06
CA ASP A 91 -8.09 -0.54 -4.54
C ASP A 91 -8.86 -1.86 -4.49
N ILE A 92 -8.74 -2.73 -5.50
CA ILE A 92 -9.35 -4.06 -5.48
C ILE A 92 -8.75 -4.94 -4.38
N PHE A 93 -7.43 -4.95 -4.22
CA PHE A 93 -6.77 -5.71 -3.18
C PHE A 93 -7.21 -5.26 -1.78
N SER A 94 -7.27 -3.94 -1.58
CA SER A 94 -7.78 -3.30 -0.38
C SER A 94 -9.23 -3.72 -0.08
N ALA A 95 -10.09 -3.69 -1.09
CA ALA A 95 -11.49 -4.11 -0.96
C ALA A 95 -11.60 -5.57 -0.50
N ILE A 96 -10.83 -6.49 -1.10
CA ILE A 96 -10.84 -7.91 -0.72
C ILE A 96 -10.49 -8.07 0.76
N LEU A 97 -9.46 -7.37 1.25
CA LEU A 97 -9.06 -7.46 2.66
C LEU A 97 -10.08 -6.80 3.60
N MET A 98 -10.75 -5.72 3.19
CA MET A 98 -11.86 -5.13 3.96
C MET A 98 -13.04 -6.10 4.10
N PHE A 99 -13.37 -6.87 3.06
CA PHE A 99 -14.39 -7.92 3.14
C PHE A 99 -13.97 -9.05 4.09
N VAL A 100 -12.71 -9.50 4.01
CA VAL A 100 -12.18 -10.54 4.92
C VAL A 100 -12.17 -10.03 6.37
N LYS A 101 -11.77 -8.77 6.60
CA LYS A 101 -11.80 -8.10 7.89
C LYS A 101 -13.22 -8.00 8.45
N ALA A 102 -14.22 -7.65 7.64
CA ALA A 102 -15.62 -7.64 8.07
C ALA A 102 -16.09 -9.01 8.55
N ARG A 103 -15.71 -10.09 7.85
CA ARG A 103 -15.98 -11.47 8.31
C ARG A 103 -15.25 -11.81 9.61
N GLN A 104 -14.00 -11.38 9.74
CA GLN A 104 -13.19 -11.59 10.95
C GLN A 104 -13.86 -10.94 12.17
N VAL A 105 -14.21 -9.65 12.05
CA VAL A 105 -14.91 -8.86 13.07
C VAL A 105 -16.23 -9.52 13.46
N TYR A 106 -17.04 -9.93 12.47
CA TYR A 106 -18.30 -10.64 12.70
C TYR A 106 -18.12 -11.99 13.41
N SER A 107 -16.97 -12.65 13.24
CA SER A 107 -16.65 -13.90 13.93
C SER A 107 -16.14 -13.71 15.37
N GLY A 108 -16.04 -12.46 15.83
CA GLY A 108 -15.59 -12.10 17.19
C GLY A 108 -14.08 -11.89 17.31
N ASP A 109 -13.36 -11.85 16.19
CA ASP A 109 -11.92 -11.59 16.15
C ASP A 109 -11.66 -10.23 15.48
N ASN A 110 -11.22 -9.23 16.27
CA ASN A 110 -10.93 -7.89 15.77
C ASN A 110 -9.43 -7.56 15.79
N SER A 111 -8.61 -8.48 15.32
CA SER A 111 -7.16 -8.33 15.34
C SER A 111 -6.63 -7.47 14.16
N ALA A 112 -5.55 -6.70 14.35
CA ALA A 112 -5.10 -5.69 13.37
C ALA A 112 -4.29 -6.24 12.17
N GLU A 113 -3.96 -7.53 12.14
CA GLU A 113 -3.04 -8.16 11.17
C GLU A 113 -3.47 -7.93 9.72
N LEU A 114 -4.77 -8.03 9.43
CA LEU A 114 -5.29 -7.84 8.07
C LEU A 114 -5.07 -6.41 7.58
N LEU A 115 -5.12 -5.41 8.47
CA LEU A 115 -4.84 -4.01 8.12
C LEU A 115 -3.36 -3.82 7.80
N TYR A 116 -2.46 -4.40 8.60
CA TYR A 116 -1.02 -4.34 8.32
C TYR A 116 -0.64 -5.09 7.04
N LEU A 117 -1.27 -6.22 6.75
CA LEU A 117 -1.10 -6.93 5.48
C LEU A 117 -1.57 -6.07 4.30
N GLN A 118 -2.74 -5.43 4.44
CA GLN A 118 -3.27 -4.52 3.44
C GLN A 118 -2.31 -3.37 3.17
N TRP A 119 -1.87 -2.68 4.23
CA TRP A 119 -0.97 -1.55 4.10
C TRP A 119 0.36 -1.98 3.50
N GLY A 120 0.92 -3.12 3.91
CA GLY A 120 2.18 -3.65 3.39
C GLY A 120 2.21 -3.90 1.88
N VAL A 121 1.05 -3.94 1.21
CA VAL A 121 0.92 -4.05 -0.25
C VAL A 121 0.45 -2.74 -0.88
N CYS A 122 -0.64 -2.16 -0.38
CA CYS A 122 -1.23 -0.96 -0.98
C CYS A 122 -0.33 0.27 -0.86
N THR A 123 0.33 0.45 0.28
CA THR A 123 1.16 1.64 0.53
C THR A 123 2.39 1.68 -0.40
N PRO A 124 3.15 0.58 -0.60
CA PRO A 124 4.25 0.57 -1.57
C PRO A 124 3.79 0.82 -3.01
N LEU A 125 2.62 0.30 -3.41
CA LEU A 125 2.06 0.55 -4.75
C LEU A 125 1.74 2.04 -4.94
N MET A 126 1.17 2.70 -3.94
CA MET A 126 0.90 4.14 -3.97
C MET A 126 2.20 4.97 -4.02
N ILE A 127 3.24 4.55 -3.28
CA ILE A 127 4.56 5.18 -3.33
C ILE A 127 5.15 5.07 -4.74
N ILE A 128 5.05 3.91 -5.41
CA ILE A 128 5.50 3.75 -6.79
C ILE A 128 4.78 4.73 -7.72
N VAL A 129 3.46 4.86 -7.61
CA VAL A 129 2.67 5.81 -8.41
C VAL A 129 3.17 7.25 -8.20
N LEU A 130 3.38 7.67 -6.95
CA LEU A 130 3.89 9.00 -6.61
C LEU A 130 5.31 9.24 -7.12
N CYS A 131 6.20 8.26 -6.99
CA CYS A 131 7.58 8.36 -7.47
C CYS A 131 7.64 8.55 -8.98
N VAL A 132 6.79 7.84 -9.73
CA VAL A 132 6.65 7.99 -11.18
C VAL A 132 6.16 9.40 -11.53
N LEU A 133 5.16 9.92 -10.82
CA LEU A 133 4.68 11.31 -11.01
C LEU A 133 5.74 12.36 -10.70
N CYS A 134 6.66 12.06 -9.78
CA CYS A 134 7.76 12.94 -9.41
C CYS A 134 9.02 12.74 -10.26
N HIS A 135 9.00 11.83 -11.24
CA HIS A 135 10.15 11.47 -12.08
C HIS A 135 11.39 11.05 -11.28
N LEU A 136 11.19 10.37 -10.15
CA LEU A 136 12.30 9.85 -9.36
C LEU A 136 12.94 8.66 -10.09
N PRO A 137 14.26 8.44 -9.97
CA PRO A 137 14.92 7.25 -10.52
C PRO A 137 14.31 5.94 -10.02
N TRP A 138 14.48 4.85 -10.79
CA TRP A 138 13.91 3.54 -10.42
C TRP A 138 14.50 3.02 -9.10
N GLU A 139 15.80 3.22 -8.90
CA GLU A 139 16.52 2.79 -7.70
C GLU A 139 15.96 3.49 -6.46
N THR A 140 15.68 4.80 -6.58
CA THR A 140 15.01 5.57 -5.54
C THR A 140 13.58 5.09 -5.33
N THR A 141 12.84 4.82 -6.40
CA THR A 141 11.45 4.33 -6.34
C THR A 141 11.35 3.01 -5.57
N VAL A 142 12.19 2.02 -5.91
CA VAL A 142 12.23 0.72 -5.22
C VAL A 142 12.66 0.89 -3.77
N THR A 143 13.66 1.73 -3.51
CA THR A 143 14.12 2.00 -2.14
C THR A 143 13.01 2.59 -1.28
N LEU A 144 12.26 3.57 -1.79
CA LEU A 144 11.16 4.18 -1.06
C LEU A 144 10.00 3.20 -0.84
N ALA A 145 9.65 2.38 -1.83
CA ALA A 145 8.62 1.35 -1.70
C ALA A 145 9.01 0.27 -0.65
N LEU A 146 10.28 -0.12 -0.59
CA LEU A 146 10.77 -1.06 0.41
C LEU A 146 10.83 -0.44 1.81
N LEU A 147 11.29 0.81 1.94
CA LEU A 147 11.27 1.53 3.20
C LEU A 147 9.86 1.70 3.74
N ASP A 148 8.88 1.94 2.87
CA ASP A 148 7.47 1.99 3.21
C ASP A 148 6.97 0.64 3.77
N ALA A 149 7.32 -0.48 3.14
CA ALA A 149 7.00 -1.80 3.68
C ALA A 149 7.66 -2.06 5.05
N VAL A 150 8.90 -1.60 5.26
CA VAL A 150 9.60 -1.68 6.56
C VAL A 150 8.92 -0.81 7.60
N MET A 151 8.43 0.38 7.23
CA MET A 151 7.65 1.25 8.12
C MET A 151 6.37 0.55 8.59
N ILE A 152 5.61 -0.06 7.67
CA ILE A 152 4.41 -0.84 8.03
C ILE A 152 4.78 -2.01 8.94
N PHE A 153 5.87 -2.70 8.66
CA PHE A 153 6.35 -3.80 9.51
C PHE A 153 6.73 -3.33 10.92
N CYS A 154 7.35 -2.15 11.07
CA CYS A 154 7.60 -1.56 12.38
C CYS A 154 6.29 -1.24 13.12
N GLY A 155 5.29 -0.70 12.43
CA GLY A 155 3.95 -0.47 13.01
C GLY A 155 3.31 -1.78 13.51
N TYR A 156 3.39 -2.84 12.70
CA TYR A 156 2.92 -4.17 13.08
C TYR A 156 3.62 -4.70 14.33
N LEU A 157 4.95 -4.64 14.38
CA LEU A 157 5.73 -5.02 15.57
C LEU A 157 5.32 -4.21 16.79
N GLY A 158 5.07 -2.91 16.63
CA GLY A 158 4.55 -2.05 17.69
C GLY A 158 3.21 -2.54 18.23
N SER A 159 2.26 -2.91 17.37
CA SER A 159 0.93 -3.38 17.77
C SER A 159 0.92 -4.76 18.43
N VAL A 160 1.82 -5.68 18.05
CA VAL A 160 1.86 -7.04 18.62
C VAL A 160 2.79 -7.18 19.84
N THR A 161 3.63 -6.17 20.10
CA THR A 161 4.56 -6.17 21.24
C THR A 161 3.82 -5.73 22.50
N PRO A 162 3.69 -6.59 23.54
CA PRO A 162 3.00 -6.22 24.76
C PRO A 162 3.81 -5.27 25.65
N GLU A 163 5.14 -5.34 25.62
CA GLU A 163 6.00 -4.55 26.51
C GLU A 163 6.11 -3.08 26.06
N ALA A 164 5.68 -2.18 26.95
CA ALA A 164 5.67 -0.73 26.75
C ALA A 164 6.95 -0.14 26.12
N PRO A 165 8.18 -0.37 26.62
CA PRO A 165 9.36 0.27 26.03
C PRO A 165 9.63 -0.19 24.59
N TRP A 166 9.33 -1.45 24.28
CA TRP A 166 9.62 -2.03 22.98
C TRP A 166 8.61 -1.60 21.92
N LYS A 167 7.31 -1.53 22.24
CA LYS A 167 6.30 -1.02 21.30
C LYS A 167 6.55 0.43 20.87
N PHE A 168 6.90 1.31 21.80
CA PHE A 168 7.21 2.72 21.48
C PHE A 168 8.52 2.85 20.71
N THR A 169 9.46 1.92 20.87
CA THR A 169 10.67 1.87 20.06
C THR A 169 10.33 1.55 18.60
N TYR A 170 9.51 0.53 18.35
CA TYR A 170 9.05 0.20 16.99
C TYR A 170 8.22 1.33 16.37
N PHE A 171 7.34 1.96 17.15
CA PHE A 171 6.60 3.14 16.72
C PHE A 171 7.54 4.29 16.32
N ALA A 172 8.55 4.59 17.15
CA ALA A 172 9.54 5.63 16.85
C ALA A 172 10.34 5.31 15.59
N MET A 173 10.75 4.04 15.40
CA MET A 173 11.43 3.60 14.18
C MET A 173 10.56 3.81 12.94
N GLY A 174 9.30 3.36 12.97
CA GLY A 174 8.36 3.58 11.87
C GLY A 174 8.13 5.07 11.58
N SER A 175 8.01 5.89 12.63
CA SER A 175 7.83 7.35 12.50
C SER A 175 9.04 8.04 11.86
N VAL A 176 10.26 7.63 12.22
CA VAL A 176 11.49 8.13 11.59
C VAL A 176 11.53 7.75 10.11
N ILE A 177 11.15 6.53 9.76
CA ILE A 177 11.09 6.08 8.36
C ILE A 177 10.02 6.88 7.60
N PHE A 178 8.83 7.10 8.18
CA PHE A 178 7.77 7.91 7.58
C PHE A 178 8.29 9.30 7.21
N VAL A 179 8.89 10.02 8.17
CA VAL A 179 9.43 11.38 7.91
C VAL A 179 10.55 11.36 6.88
N SER A 180 11.44 10.36 6.94
CA SER A 180 12.57 10.22 6.01
C SER A 180 12.10 9.96 4.58
N LEU A 181 11.11 9.09 4.40
CA LEU A 181 10.51 8.76 3.10
C LEU A 181 9.97 10.02 2.42
N TRP A 182 9.16 10.81 3.13
CA TRP A 182 8.58 12.04 2.58
C TRP A 182 9.63 13.12 2.32
N SER A 183 10.66 13.21 3.16
CA SER A 183 11.78 14.12 2.97
C SER A 183 12.54 13.82 1.68
N VAL A 184 12.86 12.54 1.43
CA VAL A 184 13.52 12.09 0.20
C VAL A 184 12.64 12.35 -1.02
N MET A 185 11.33 12.05 -0.94
CA MET A 185 10.40 12.28 -2.05
C MET A 185 10.26 13.76 -2.40
N LEU A 186 10.08 14.64 -1.41
CA LEU A 186 9.97 16.09 -1.64
C LEU A 186 11.27 16.66 -2.23
N TRP A 187 12.42 16.22 -1.73
CA TRP A 187 13.72 16.62 -2.25
C TRP A 187 13.96 16.14 -3.68
N GLY A 188 13.66 14.87 -3.95
CA GLY A 188 13.78 14.28 -5.29
C GLY A 188 12.88 14.99 -6.30
N ARG A 189 11.63 15.28 -5.93
CA ARG A 189 10.70 16.10 -6.73
C ARG A 189 11.28 17.48 -7.01
N PHE A 190 11.82 18.15 -6.00
CA PHE A 190 12.42 19.47 -6.16
C PHE A 190 13.59 19.46 -7.16
N ILE A 191 14.45 18.44 -7.10
CA ILE A 191 15.54 18.25 -8.07
C ILE A 191 14.98 18.02 -9.48
N ALA A 192 13.96 17.16 -9.63
CA ALA A 192 13.35 16.86 -10.92
C ALA A 192 12.75 18.13 -11.56
N ASN A 193 12.03 18.93 -10.78
CA ASN A 193 11.49 20.22 -11.19
C ASN A 193 12.59 21.19 -11.65
N ARG A 194 13.69 21.31 -10.88
CA ARG A 194 14.82 22.18 -11.23
C ARG A 194 15.56 21.76 -12.51
N LYS A 195 15.57 20.46 -12.80
CA LYS A 195 16.13 19.90 -14.03
C LYS A 195 15.18 20.01 -15.23
N GLY A 196 13.98 20.56 -15.05
CA GLY A 196 12.98 20.68 -16.12
C GLY A 196 12.40 19.33 -16.56
N LEU A 197 12.44 18.31 -15.69
CA LEU A 197 11.91 16.98 -16.02
C LEU A 197 10.39 16.91 -15.94
N THR A 198 9.76 17.87 -15.27
CA THR A 198 8.31 17.96 -15.07
C THR A 198 7.76 19.22 -15.72
N THR A 199 6.59 19.13 -16.31
CA THR A 199 5.77 20.30 -16.65
C THR A 199 5.21 21.00 -15.41
N SER A 200 4.71 22.23 -15.58
CA SER A 200 4.04 22.97 -14.50
C SER A 200 2.82 22.20 -13.95
N THR A 201 2.08 21.53 -14.83
CA THR A 201 0.89 20.75 -14.46
C THR A 201 1.26 19.50 -13.67
N GLU A 202 2.27 18.74 -14.09
CA GLU A 202 2.76 17.54 -13.38
C GLU A 202 3.35 17.90 -12.02
N SER A 203 4.11 18.99 -11.95
CA SER A 203 4.67 19.52 -10.71
C SER A 203 3.56 19.93 -9.72
N SER A 204 2.47 20.53 -10.21
CA SER A 204 1.31 20.87 -9.37
C SER A 204 0.55 19.62 -8.92
N LEU A 205 0.31 18.66 -9.82
CA LEU A 205 -0.39 17.41 -9.52
C LEU A 205 0.37 16.58 -8.48
N SER A 206 1.67 16.34 -8.70
CA SER A 206 2.51 15.59 -7.78
C SER A 206 2.52 16.19 -6.37
N LEU A 207 2.59 17.52 -6.26
CA LEU A 207 2.54 18.19 -4.95
C LEU A 207 1.18 18.01 -4.25
N LYS A 208 0.07 18.15 -4.99
CA LYS A 208 -1.27 17.94 -4.43
C LYS A 208 -1.44 16.52 -3.89
N LEU A 209 -1.01 15.52 -4.66
CA LEU A 209 -1.10 14.12 -4.24
C LEU A 209 -0.17 13.84 -3.07
N ILE A 210 1.07 14.35 -3.07
CA ILE A 210 1.97 14.21 -1.91
C ILE A 210 1.35 14.81 -0.64
N ILE A 211 0.80 16.02 -0.70
CA ILE A 211 0.19 16.67 0.46
C ILE A 211 -1.03 15.90 0.95
N LEU A 212 -1.88 15.43 0.03
CA LEU A 212 -3.03 14.58 0.36
C LEU A 212 -2.58 13.28 1.04
N THR A 213 -1.53 12.63 0.53
CA THR A 213 -1.03 11.38 1.09
C THR A 213 -0.39 11.60 2.46
N ILE A 214 0.50 12.59 2.62
CA ILE A 214 1.09 12.93 3.94
C ILE A 214 0.00 13.24 4.95
N GLY A 215 -0.95 14.10 4.56
CA GLY A 215 -2.03 14.54 5.45
C GLY A 215 -2.91 13.38 5.89
N SER A 216 -3.34 12.52 4.95
CA SER A 216 -4.17 11.35 5.28
C SER A 216 -3.40 10.28 6.04
N TRP A 217 -2.14 10.01 5.67
CA TRP A 217 -1.34 8.94 6.28
C TRP A 217 -0.85 9.29 7.68
N ALA A 218 -0.65 10.57 8.00
CA ALA A 218 -0.26 11.00 9.35
C ALA A 218 -1.33 10.69 10.41
N PHE A 219 -2.59 10.49 10.03
CA PHE A 219 -3.63 10.10 10.97
C PHE A 219 -3.48 8.66 11.48
N TYR A 220 -2.88 7.75 10.71
CA TYR A 220 -2.70 6.35 11.14
C TYR A 220 -1.78 6.22 12.37
N PRO A 221 -0.54 6.75 12.38
CA PRO A 221 0.29 6.71 13.58
C PRO A 221 -0.29 7.56 14.72
N LEU A 222 -1.08 8.59 14.42
CA LEU A 222 -1.79 9.36 15.44
C LEU A 222 -2.85 8.49 16.15
N PHE A 223 -3.70 7.78 15.40
CA PHE A 223 -4.71 6.89 15.99
C PHE A 223 -4.09 5.68 16.69
N TRP A 224 -2.98 5.16 16.17
CA TRP A 224 -2.17 4.16 16.87
C TRP A 224 -1.73 4.67 18.26
N LEU A 225 -1.25 5.91 18.34
CA LEU A 225 -0.83 6.50 19.62
C LEU A 225 -2.02 6.76 20.55
N ILE A 226 -3.15 7.22 20.01
CA ILE A 226 -4.40 7.45 20.78
C ILE A 226 -4.93 6.13 21.37
N GLU A 227 -4.88 5.04 20.61
CA GLU A 227 -5.23 3.69 21.06
C GLU A 227 -4.29 3.23 22.18
N GLU A 228 -2.98 3.33 21.97
CA GLU A 228 -1.99 2.89 22.94
C GLU A 228 -2.06 3.69 24.25
N LEU A 229 -2.35 5.00 24.16
CA LEU A 229 -2.58 5.87 25.32
C LEU A 229 -3.96 5.68 25.97
N GLN A 230 -4.76 4.72 25.50
CA GLN A 230 -6.07 4.36 26.05
C GLN A 230 -7.11 5.50 25.98
N PHE A 231 -6.94 6.45 25.05
CA PHE A 231 -7.96 7.46 24.78
C PHE A 231 -9.12 6.92 23.95
N ILE A 232 -8.86 5.90 23.13
CA ILE A 232 -9.87 5.08 22.44
C ILE A 232 -9.50 3.63 22.72
N SER A 233 -10.32 2.93 23.50
CA SER A 233 -10.11 1.52 23.84
C SER A 233 -10.93 0.56 22.98
N ASP A 234 -11.91 1.09 22.24
CA ASP A 234 -12.77 0.29 21.38
C ASP A 234 -12.14 0.10 19.98
N THR A 235 -11.78 -1.15 19.69
CA THR A 235 -11.25 -1.56 18.39
C THR A 235 -12.25 -1.37 17.24
N TYR A 236 -13.57 -1.44 17.50
CA TYR A 236 -14.57 -1.25 16.44
C TYR A 236 -14.63 0.21 15.98
N THR A 237 -14.50 1.15 16.91
CA THR A 237 -14.36 2.59 16.60
C THR A 237 -13.13 2.85 15.72
N LEU A 238 -12.01 2.17 15.99
CA LEU A 238 -10.81 2.29 15.15
C LEU A 238 -11.02 1.74 13.74
N ASP A 239 -11.77 0.65 13.55
CA ASP A 239 -12.12 0.15 12.20
C ASP A 239 -12.93 1.18 11.41
N ILE A 240 -13.88 1.86 12.06
CA ILE A 240 -14.69 2.91 11.43
C ILE A 240 -13.81 4.09 11.01
N ILE A 241 -12.89 4.52 11.88
CA ILE A 241 -11.93 5.58 11.60
C ILE A 241 -11.00 5.19 10.45
N HIS A 242 -10.41 4.00 10.49
CA HIS A 242 -9.52 3.50 9.44
C HIS A 242 -10.24 3.34 8.10
N SER A 243 -11.52 2.95 8.11
CA SER A 243 -12.36 2.89 6.92
C SER A 243 -12.55 4.27 6.28
N ALA A 244 -12.88 5.29 7.08
CA ALA A 244 -13.00 6.66 6.60
C ALA A 244 -11.66 7.19 6.06
N LEU A 245 -10.56 6.93 6.76
CA LEU A 245 -9.22 7.28 6.30
C LEU A 245 -8.85 6.57 5.00
N SER A 246 -9.26 5.31 4.80
CA SER A 246 -9.00 4.56 3.56
C SER A 246 -9.69 5.22 2.36
N ILE A 247 -10.94 5.67 2.53
CA ILE A 247 -11.67 6.41 1.49
C ILE A 247 -10.93 7.71 1.14
N CYS A 248 -10.47 8.46 2.14
CA CYS A 248 -9.71 9.69 1.90
C CYS A 248 -8.35 9.42 1.24
N ALA A 249 -7.60 8.43 1.72
CA ALA A 249 -6.24 8.14 1.28
C ALA A 249 -6.22 7.50 -0.12
N LYS A 250 -7.22 6.69 -0.47
CA LYS A 250 -7.27 5.95 -1.74
C LYS A 250 -8.24 6.58 -2.72
N ILE A 251 -9.53 6.65 -2.41
CA ILE A 251 -10.54 7.07 -3.39
C ILE A 251 -10.33 8.52 -3.82
N ILE A 252 -10.08 9.44 -2.88
CA ILE A 252 -9.81 10.84 -3.25
C ILE A 252 -8.49 10.96 -4.02
N PHE A 253 -7.45 10.21 -3.61
CA PHE A 253 -6.18 10.16 -4.33
C PHE A 253 -6.37 9.72 -5.78
N SER A 254 -7.08 8.62 -5.97
CA SER A 254 -7.35 8.00 -7.27
C SER A 254 -8.26 8.88 -8.14
N LEU A 255 -9.24 9.57 -7.55
CA LEU A 255 -10.06 10.57 -8.23
C LEU A 255 -9.22 11.74 -8.76
N VAL A 256 -8.34 12.29 -7.92
CA VAL A 256 -7.43 13.38 -8.33
C VAL A 256 -6.51 12.89 -9.44
N LEU A 257 -5.94 11.69 -9.32
CA LEU A 257 -5.11 11.10 -10.37
C LEU A 257 -5.86 10.94 -11.69
N ALA A 258 -7.07 10.38 -11.66
CA ALA A 258 -7.90 10.17 -12.84
C ALA A 258 -8.34 11.50 -13.48
N TRP A 259 -8.64 12.52 -12.67
CA TRP A 259 -9.04 13.84 -13.15
C TRP A 259 -7.92 14.54 -13.93
N TYR A 260 -6.68 14.43 -13.46
CA TYR A 260 -5.51 15.06 -14.07
C TYR A 260 -4.74 14.14 -15.02
N ARG A 261 -5.35 13.04 -15.48
CA ARG A 261 -4.72 12.02 -16.35
C ARG A 261 -4.12 12.56 -17.66
N SER A 262 -4.62 13.68 -18.19
CA SER A 262 -4.05 14.33 -19.38
C SER A 262 -2.70 14.98 -19.09
N ALA A 263 -2.46 15.41 -17.85
CA ALA A 263 -1.17 15.93 -17.40
C ALA A 263 -0.14 14.81 -17.19
N VAL A 264 -0.60 13.59 -16.86
CA VAL A 264 0.24 12.42 -16.57
C VAL A 264 0.97 11.88 -17.82
N GLY A 265 0.45 12.16 -19.02
CA GLY A 265 1.02 11.65 -20.28
C GLY A 265 2.46 12.12 -20.56
N GLN A 266 2.89 13.25 -20.02
CA GLN A 266 4.18 13.85 -20.34
C GLN A 266 5.32 13.39 -19.42
N ALA A 267 5.02 12.54 -18.42
CA ALA A 267 5.94 12.29 -17.33
C ALA A 267 7.08 11.33 -17.75
N TYR A 268 8.18 11.80 -18.34
CA TYR A 268 9.34 10.97 -18.69
C TYR A 268 10.04 10.39 -17.44
N GLY A 269 9.70 9.16 -17.07
CA GLY A 269 10.20 8.47 -15.87
C GLY A 269 10.52 6.97 -16.04
N PRO A 270 10.91 6.27 -14.95
CA PRO A 270 11.66 5.00 -14.95
C PRO A 270 10.94 3.77 -15.50
N LEU A 271 9.64 3.89 -15.75
CA LEU A 271 8.82 2.83 -16.33
C LEU A 271 9.25 2.45 -17.74
N SER A 272 10.01 3.28 -18.46
CA SER A 272 10.64 2.88 -19.72
C SER A 272 11.56 1.66 -19.57
N TYR A 273 12.15 1.44 -18.39
CA TYR A 273 12.94 0.24 -18.08
C TYR A 273 12.06 -0.98 -17.83
N LEU A 274 10.96 -0.81 -17.08
CA LEU A 274 9.98 -1.88 -16.82
C LEU A 274 9.23 -2.27 -18.10
N PHE A 275 8.85 -1.31 -18.95
CA PHE A 275 8.32 -1.55 -20.29
C PHE A 275 9.38 -2.14 -21.22
N LYS A 276 10.65 -1.74 -21.15
CA LYS A 276 11.72 -2.48 -21.89
C LYS A 276 11.79 -3.94 -21.43
N VAL A 277 11.73 -4.22 -20.14
CA VAL A 277 11.80 -5.62 -19.64
C VAL A 277 10.52 -6.41 -19.97
N LEU A 278 9.34 -5.81 -19.83
CA LEU A 278 8.06 -6.49 -20.02
C LEU A 278 7.56 -6.52 -21.47
N TYR A 279 7.83 -5.47 -22.26
CA TYR A 279 7.36 -5.34 -23.66
C TYR A 279 8.45 -5.66 -24.70
N HIS A 280 9.74 -5.46 -24.43
CA HIS A 280 10.79 -5.75 -25.42
C HIS A 280 11.02 -7.26 -25.62
N ASN A 281 10.44 -8.13 -24.78
CA ASN A 281 10.39 -9.58 -25.02
C ASN A 281 9.35 -10.02 -26.06
N ARG A 282 8.41 -9.15 -26.46
CA ARG A 282 7.39 -9.50 -27.49
C ARG A 282 7.77 -9.04 -28.90
N ALA A 283 8.66 -8.05 -29.03
CA ALA A 283 9.00 -7.44 -30.32
C ALA A 283 10.22 -8.09 -31.03
N TYR A 284 10.95 -9.01 -30.40
CA TYR A 284 12.13 -9.65 -30.99
C TYR A 284 11.89 -11.07 -31.55
N SER A 285 10.72 -11.67 -31.31
CA SER A 285 10.42 -13.04 -31.76
C SER A 285 9.82 -13.14 -33.17
N SER A 286 9.49 -12.04 -33.84
CA SER A 286 8.79 -12.08 -35.15
C SER A 286 9.55 -11.45 -36.32
N LYS A 287 10.81 -11.04 -36.14
CA LYS A 287 11.64 -10.50 -37.23
C LYS A 287 13.08 -11.03 -37.25
N VAL A 288 13.23 -12.34 -37.10
CA VAL A 288 14.43 -13.03 -37.59
C VAL A 288 14.00 -13.91 -38.75
N THR A 289 14.00 -13.33 -39.95
CA THR A 289 14.20 -14.13 -41.16
C THR A 289 15.59 -14.79 -41.05
N PRO A 290 15.73 -16.10 -41.30
CA PRO A 290 17.04 -16.72 -41.39
C PRO A 290 17.87 -15.97 -42.43
N MET A 291 18.99 -15.40 -42.00
CA MET A 291 19.91 -14.72 -42.90
C MET A 291 20.67 -15.81 -43.66
N ASP A 292 20.48 -15.89 -44.97
CA ASP A 292 21.22 -16.77 -45.87
C ASP A 292 22.73 -16.47 -45.72
N ILE A 293 23.47 -17.45 -45.19
CA ILE A 293 24.93 -17.42 -45.14
C ILE A 293 25.42 -17.87 -46.53
N PRO A 294 26.14 -17.02 -47.29
CA PRO A 294 26.74 -17.48 -48.53
C PRO A 294 27.92 -18.38 -48.18
N LEU A 295 27.82 -19.66 -48.52
CA LEU A 295 28.96 -20.56 -48.57
C LEU A 295 29.85 -20.14 -49.75
N THR A 296 30.91 -19.40 -49.46
CA THR A 296 32.02 -19.23 -50.40
C THR A 296 33.00 -20.40 -50.23
N SER A 297 33.28 -21.03 -51.37
CA SER A 297 34.18 -22.15 -51.68
C SER A 297 35.52 -22.17 -50.97
#